data_AF-A0A9P1EXJ9-F1
#
_entry.id   AF-A0A9P1EXJ9-F1
#
_cell.length_a   1.000
_cell.length_b   1.000
_cell.length_c   1.000
_cell.angle_alpha   90.00
_cell.angle_beta   90.00
_cell.angle_gamma   90.00
#
_symmetry.space_group_name_H-M   'P 1'
#
loop_
_entity.id
_entity.type
_entity.pdbx_description
1 polymer ?
#
loop_
_entity_poly.entity_id
_entity_poly.type
_entity_poly.pdbx_seq_one_letter_code
_entity_poly.pdbx_strand_id
1 'polypeptide(L)'
;MDSIVTEKTVVREADLVIGPRLKFSSSAYFDIKAKADVTWTEKYDWNGVEKVVMAEILELIAKDVKDLSVVPIRMACKFNEVGGITEWWKKRMRTSTNVRFVDPQTPVGPKQLPMVVVIPEKFDSAEMMGGYLDSLIPRNAAVEKLMTGRKLEVAKRANRST
;
A
#
# COMPACT_ATOMS: atom_id res chain seq x y z
N MET A 1 -30.95 24.03 1.29
CA MET A 1 -30.17 23.04 0.51
C MET A 1 -29.57 22.11 1.53
N ASP A 2 -30.23 20.98 1.77
CA ASP A 2 -29.74 19.97 2.71
C ASP A 2 -28.47 19.35 2.13
N SER A 3 -27.36 19.53 2.85
CA SER A 3 -26.11 18.83 2.55
C SER A 3 -26.37 17.35 2.78
N ILE A 4 -26.36 16.55 1.72
CA ILE A 4 -26.34 15.09 1.83
C ILE A 4 -25.04 14.73 2.54
N VAL A 5 -25.12 14.44 3.85
CA VAL A 5 -24.01 13.85 4.59
C VAL A 5 -23.89 12.41 4.10
N THR A 6 -22.98 12.20 3.16
CA THR A 6 -22.66 10.85 2.69
C THR A 6 -21.95 10.12 3.84
N GLU A 7 -22.57 9.09 4.39
CA GLU A 7 -21.97 8.28 5.44
C GLU A 7 -20.70 7.59 4.89
N LYS A 8 -19.56 7.82 5.53
CA LYS A 8 -18.29 7.22 5.12
C LYS A 8 -18.36 5.71 5.36
N THR A 9 -17.83 4.94 4.41
CA THR A 9 -17.63 3.51 4.59
C THR A 9 -16.51 3.28 5.59
N VAL A 10 -16.83 2.68 6.73
CA VAL A 10 -15.84 2.38 7.78
C VAL A 10 -14.88 1.30 7.30
N VAL A 11 -13.58 1.60 7.34
CA VAL A 11 -12.52 0.63 7.11
C VAL A 11 -12.28 -0.12 8.42
N ARG A 12 -12.62 -1.41 8.44
CA ARG A 12 -12.58 -2.24 9.66
C ARG A 12 -11.22 -2.89 9.93
N GLU A 13 -10.30 -2.79 8.99
CA GLU A 13 -9.02 -3.47 9.03
C GLU A 13 -7.92 -2.51 9.51
N ALA A 14 -7.26 -2.86 10.61
CA ALA A 14 -6.21 -2.03 11.20
C ALA A 14 -4.92 -1.99 10.36
N ASP A 15 -4.55 -3.08 9.70
CA ASP A 15 -3.35 -3.19 8.88
C ASP A 15 -3.71 -3.48 7.43
N LEU A 16 -3.27 -2.62 6.51
CA LEU A 16 -3.71 -2.61 5.12
C LEU A 16 -2.58 -2.35 4.12
N VAL A 17 -2.66 -3.05 2.98
CA VAL A 17 -1.91 -2.70 1.77
C VAL A 17 -2.87 -2.03 0.79
N ILE A 18 -2.48 -0.89 0.24
CA ILE A 18 -3.29 -0.10 -0.69
C ILE A 18 -2.48 0.13 -1.97
N GLY A 19 -3.06 -0.17 -3.13
CA GLY A 19 -2.36 -0.01 -4.40
C GLY A 19 -3.25 -0.12 -5.63
N PRO A 20 -2.67 -0.13 -6.85
CA PRO A 20 -3.44 -0.21 -8.08
C PRO A 20 -4.25 -1.51 -8.14
N ARG A 21 -5.34 -1.52 -8.90
CA ARG A 21 -6.17 -2.72 -9.06
C ARG A 21 -5.35 -3.91 -9.55
N LEU A 22 -5.40 -5.02 -8.80
CA LEU A 22 -4.72 -6.27 -9.16
C LEU A 22 -5.69 -7.31 -9.70
N LYS A 23 -5.15 -8.40 -10.28
CA LYS A 23 -5.93 -9.53 -10.79
C LYS A 23 -6.33 -10.55 -9.71
N PHE A 24 -5.94 -10.32 -8.46
CA PHE A 24 -6.31 -11.15 -7.32
C PHE A 24 -7.05 -10.33 -6.27
N SER A 25 -7.89 -10.98 -5.46
CA SER A 25 -8.57 -10.38 -4.31
C SER A 25 -7.89 -10.81 -3.01
N SER A 26 -7.75 -9.90 -2.05
CA SER A 26 -7.35 -10.19 -0.68
C SER A 26 -8.05 -9.22 0.26
N SER A 27 -8.52 -9.70 1.43
CA SER A 27 -9.12 -8.82 2.45
C SER A 27 -8.11 -7.82 3.05
N ALA A 28 -6.82 -8.08 2.88
CA ALA A 28 -5.73 -7.20 3.33
C ALA A 28 -5.20 -6.27 2.21
N TYR A 29 -5.79 -6.33 1.00
CA TYR A 29 -5.42 -5.47 -0.13
C TYR A 29 -6.61 -4.62 -0.58
N PHE A 30 -6.45 -3.30 -0.56
CA PHE A 30 -7.45 -2.34 -1.03
C PHE A 30 -7.05 -1.77 -2.38
N ASP A 31 -7.87 -2.05 -3.39
CA ASP A 31 -7.70 -1.57 -4.76
C ASP A 31 -8.04 -0.08 -4.89
N ILE A 32 -7.10 0.75 -5.34
CA ILE A 32 -7.37 2.10 -5.83
C ILE A 32 -7.86 1.99 -7.29
N LYS A 33 -9.08 2.48 -7.55
CA LYS A 33 -9.49 2.78 -8.94
C LYS A 33 -8.74 4.03 -9.38
N ALA A 34 -7.96 3.93 -10.46
CA ALA A 34 -7.07 4.95 -11.04
C ALA A 34 -7.75 6.28 -11.51
N LYS A 35 -8.93 6.64 -10.98
CA LYS A 35 -9.67 7.88 -11.26
C LYS A 35 -10.25 8.51 -9.98
N ALA A 36 -9.76 8.13 -8.80
CA ALA A 36 -10.35 8.51 -7.53
C ALA A 36 -9.37 9.33 -6.70
N ASP A 37 -8.82 10.40 -7.29
CA ASP A 37 -7.72 11.18 -6.70
C ASP A 37 -8.13 12.12 -5.56
N VAL A 38 -9.43 12.30 -5.29
CA VAL A 38 -9.90 13.21 -4.23
C VAL A 38 -11.02 12.63 -3.37
N THR A 39 -11.77 11.64 -3.86
CA THR A 39 -12.99 11.15 -3.20
C THR A 39 -12.75 10.03 -2.17
N TRP A 40 -11.53 9.55 -1.97
CA TRP A 40 -11.27 8.41 -1.07
C TRP A 40 -11.32 8.77 0.41
N THR A 41 -10.71 9.89 0.81
CA THR A 41 -10.82 10.38 2.18
C THR A 41 -12.21 10.89 2.51
N GLU A 42 -12.97 11.29 1.50
CA GLU A 42 -14.39 11.63 1.62
C GLU A 42 -15.28 10.39 1.73
N LYS A 43 -14.87 9.26 1.14
CA LYS A 43 -15.67 8.03 1.07
C LYS A 43 -15.41 7.04 2.20
N TYR A 44 -14.20 7.02 2.77
CA TYR A 44 -13.81 6.03 3.77
C TYR A 44 -13.41 6.67 5.10
N ASP A 45 -13.82 6.04 6.20
CA ASP A 45 -13.36 6.39 7.55
C ASP A 45 -12.13 5.55 7.90
N TRP A 46 -11.01 6.23 8.14
CA TRP A 46 -9.68 5.67 8.35
C TRP A 46 -9.27 5.64 9.81
N ASN A 47 -10.08 6.17 10.75
CA ASN A 47 -9.72 6.26 12.17
C ASN A 47 -9.37 4.91 12.81
N GLY A 48 -9.87 3.80 12.25
CA GLY A 48 -9.55 2.44 12.69
C GLY A 48 -8.30 1.83 12.07
N VAL A 49 -7.61 2.54 11.17
CA VAL A 49 -6.46 2.04 10.41
C VAL A 49 -5.16 2.46 11.08
N GLU A 50 -4.41 1.47 11.56
CA GLU A 50 -3.12 1.67 12.22
C GLU A 50 -1.97 1.73 11.23
N LYS A 51 -1.94 0.83 10.23
CA LYS A 51 -0.81 0.71 9.28
C LYS A 51 -1.27 0.65 7.83
N VAL A 52 -0.65 1.46 6.99
CA VAL A 52 -0.87 1.45 5.54
C VAL A 52 0.43 1.28 4.77
N VAL A 53 0.39 0.50 3.68
CA VAL A 53 1.45 0.47 2.65
C VAL A 53 0.89 1.05 1.35
N MET A 54 1.42 2.16 0.83
CA MET A 54 0.83 2.87 -0.32
C MET A 54 1.82 3.32 -1.40
N ALA A 55 1.34 3.46 -2.64
CA ALA A 55 2.08 3.95 -3.79
C ALA A 55 1.68 5.35 -4.34
N GLU A 56 0.55 5.98 -3.96
CA GLU A 56 0.07 7.17 -4.71
C GLU A 56 -0.67 8.31 -3.94
N ILE A 57 -1.35 8.11 -2.79
CA ILE A 57 -2.13 9.17 -2.10
C ILE A 57 -1.63 9.42 -0.66
N LEU A 58 -0.49 10.10 -0.55
CA LEU A 58 0.31 10.12 0.68
C LEU A 58 -0.15 11.13 1.72
N GLU A 59 -0.50 12.35 1.30
CA GLU A 59 -0.72 13.47 2.23
C GLU A 59 -2.04 13.41 3.00
N LEU A 60 -3.09 12.89 2.37
CA LEU A 60 -4.41 12.85 2.98
C LEU A 60 -4.53 11.68 3.96
N ILE A 61 -4.02 10.50 3.59
CA ILE A 61 -4.05 9.31 4.45
C ILE A 61 -3.10 9.48 5.64
N ALA A 62 -1.96 10.12 5.46
CA ALA A 62 -1.02 10.36 6.56
C ALA A 62 -1.62 11.15 7.74
N LYS A 63 -2.73 11.88 7.55
CA LYS A 63 -3.41 12.57 8.66
C LYS A 63 -4.28 11.66 9.49
N ASP A 64 -4.78 10.57 8.90
CA ASP A 64 -5.83 9.74 9.48
C ASP A 64 -5.31 8.39 9.99
N VAL A 65 -4.05 8.03 9.69
CA VAL A 65 -3.45 6.74 10.09
C VAL A 65 -2.29 6.90 11.06
N LYS A 66 -2.10 5.91 11.93
CA LYS A 66 -1.06 5.94 12.96
C LYS A 66 0.36 5.76 12.41
N ASP A 67 0.54 4.89 11.43
CA ASP A 67 1.81 4.60 10.75
C ASP A 67 1.57 4.37 9.25
N LEU A 68 2.32 5.05 8.40
CA LEU A 68 2.24 4.92 6.93
C LEU A 68 3.61 4.56 6.37
N SER A 69 3.72 3.40 5.73
CA SER A 69 4.86 3.04 4.90
C SER A 69 4.54 3.31 3.43
N VAL A 70 5.43 4.03 2.75
CA VAL A 70 5.26 4.38 1.35
C VAL A 70 6.24 3.59 0.52
N VAL A 71 5.72 2.75 -0.36
CA VAL A 71 6.51 1.92 -1.26
C VAL A 71 6.22 2.39 -2.69
N PRO A 72 7.17 3.07 -3.35
CA PRO A 72 6.97 3.56 -4.70
C PRO A 72 7.00 2.39 -5.69
N ILE A 73 5.83 2.08 -6.26
CA ILE A 73 5.65 0.98 -7.23
C ILE A 73 5.15 1.61 -8.53
N ARG A 74 6.06 1.78 -9.51
CA ARG A 74 5.86 2.48 -10.81
C ARG A 74 5.88 4.01 -10.72
N MET A 75 7.09 4.56 -10.65
CA MET A 75 7.29 6.00 -10.78
C MET A 75 7.20 6.41 -12.25
N ALA A 76 6.40 7.42 -12.57
CA ALA A 76 6.33 8.01 -13.91
C ALA A 76 7.52 8.97 -14.17
N CYS A 77 8.74 8.43 -14.14
CA CYS A 77 9.97 9.19 -14.32
C CYS A 77 11.08 8.33 -14.93
N LYS A 78 12.12 8.98 -15.43
CA LYS A 78 13.37 8.31 -15.82
C LYS A 78 14.15 7.89 -14.59
N PHE A 79 15.00 6.86 -14.74
CA PHE A 79 15.82 6.36 -13.63
C PHE A 79 16.72 7.44 -13.02
N ASN A 80 17.29 8.33 -13.83
CA ASN A 80 18.12 9.45 -13.34
C ASN A 80 17.33 10.55 -12.60
N GLU A 81 16.00 10.56 -12.69
CA GLU A 81 15.12 11.51 -11.99
C GLU A 81 14.66 10.99 -10.62
N VAL A 82 14.82 9.69 -10.36
CA VAL A 82 14.35 9.00 -9.15
C VAL A 82 14.85 9.67 -7.87
N GLY A 83 16.14 10.02 -7.80
CA GLY A 83 16.72 10.68 -6.63
C GLY A 83 16.08 12.04 -6.35
N GLY A 84 15.88 12.85 -7.39
CA GLY A 84 15.25 14.17 -7.27
C GLY A 84 13.79 14.10 -6.81
N ILE A 85 13.03 13.15 -7.34
CA ILE A 85 11.63 12.91 -6.95
C ILE A 85 11.54 12.40 -5.50
N THR A 86 12.45 11.51 -5.12
CA THR A 86 12.51 10.98 -3.74
C THR A 86 12.79 12.09 -2.73
N GLU A 87 13.76 12.97 -3.01
CA GLU A 87 14.06 14.10 -2.15
C GLU A 87 12.94 15.14 -2.09
N TRP A 88 12.23 15.35 -3.21
CA TRP A 88 11.05 16.20 -3.23
C TRP A 88 9.95 15.66 -2.29
N TRP A 89 9.66 14.36 -2.32
CA TRP A 89 8.70 13.72 -1.43
C TRP A 89 9.11 13.77 0.04
N LYS A 90 10.38 13.46 0.36
CA LYS A 90 10.90 13.57 1.73
C LYS A 90 10.72 14.98 2.29
N LYS A 91 11.02 16.01 1.49
CA LYS A 91 10.83 17.42 1.88
C LYS A 91 9.36 17.76 2.09
N ARG A 92 8.49 17.30 1.19
CA ARG A 92 7.06 17.58 1.24
C ARG A 92 6.38 16.91 2.44
N MET A 93 6.83 15.73 2.83
CA MET A 93 6.31 14.97 3.96
C MET A 93 7.07 15.20 5.27
N ARG A 94 8.02 16.16 5.32
CA ARG A 94 8.93 16.35 6.47
C ARG A 94 8.25 16.55 7.82
N THR A 95 7.02 17.05 7.84
CA THR A 95 6.24 17.31 9.06
C THR A 95 5.41 16.11 9.51
N SER A 96 5.34 15.05 8.70
CA SER A 96 4.56 13.84 9.00
C SER A 96 5.47 12.82 9.67
N THR A 97 5.40 12.74 11.00
CA THR A 97 6.28 11.86 11.82
C THR A 97 5.92 10.38 11.72
N ASN A 98 4.71 10.08 11.25
CA ASN A 98 4.17 8.74 11.04
C ASN A 98 4.46 8.18 9.64
N VAL A 99 5.13 8.91 8.75
CA VAL A 99 5.36 8.49 7.37
C VAL A 99 6.79 8.01 7.17
N ARG A 100 6.94 6.78 6.68
CA ARG A 100 8.22 6.18 6.27
C ARG A 100 8.23 5.95 4.77
N PHE A 101 9.10 6.66 4.06
CA PHE A 101 9.28 6.47 2.63
C PHE A 101 10.40 5.45 2.38
N VAL A 102 10.09 4.39 1.64
CA VAL A 102 11.10 3.44 1.19
C VAL A 102 11.86 4.07 0.03
N ASP A 103 13.18 4.13 0.16
CA ASP A 103 14.04 4.67 -0.89
C ASP A 103 13.93 3.78 -2.15
N PRO A 104 13.54 4.29 -3.33
CA PRO A 104 13.45 3.49 -4.55
C PRO A 104 14.80 2.89 -4.99
N GLN A 105 15.91 3.42 -4.47
CA GLN A 105 17.25 2.88 -4.68
C GLN A 105 17.64 1.80 -3.66
N THR A 106 16.76 1.46 -2.72
CA THR A 106 16.99 0.38 -1.74
C THR A 106 17.37 -0.90 -2.49
N PRO A 107 18.55 -1.49 -2.21
CA PRO A 107 18.97 -2.71 -2.87
C PRO A 107 18.16 -3.90 -2.34
N VAL A 108 17.61 -4.70 -3.24
CA VAL A 108 16.82 -5.89 -2.87
C VAL A 108 17.25 -7.15 -3.63
N GLY A 109 16.93 -8.28 -3.03
CA GLY A 109 17.22 -9.61 -3.57
C GLY A 109 18.71 -9.96 -3.61
N PRO A 110 19.06 -11.13 -4.16
CA PRO A 110 20.43 -11.66 -4.11
C PRO A 110 21.43 -10.78 -4.87
N LYS A 111 20.99 -10.12 -5.93
CA LYS A 111 21.82 -9.27 -6.79
C LYS A 111 21.96 -7.83 -6.28
N GLN A 112 21.29 -7.47 -5.19
CA GLN A 112 21.34 -6.14 -4.57
C GLN A 112 21.07 -5.01 -5.58
N LEU A 113 20.11 -5.22 -6.48
CA LEU A 113 19.70 -4.21 -7.46
C LEU A 113 18.70 -3.23 -6.83
N PRO A 114 18.67 -1.96 -7.24
CA PRO A 114 17.68 -0.99 -6.80
C PRO A 114 16.26 -1.53 -6.94
N MET A 115 15.43 -1.40 -5.90
CA MET A 115 14.06 -1.92 -5.90
C MET A 115 13.25 -1.47 -7.11
N VAL A 116 13.45 -0.22 -7.57
CA VAL A 116 12.77 0.37 -8.73
C VAL A 116 13.09 -0.35 -10.06
N VAL A 117 14.22 -1.06 -10.13
CA VAL A 117 14.65 -1.82 -11.31
C VAL A 117 14.08 -3.24 -11.30
N VAL A 118 13.89 -3.82 -10.12
CA VAL A 118 13.48 -5.22 -9.96
C VAL A 118 12.01 -5.38 -9.55
N ILE A 119 11.23 -4.30 -9.65
CA ILE A 119 9.78 -4.35 -9.47
C ILE A 119 9.21 -5.33 -10.51
N PRO A 120 8.42 -6.33 -10.09
CA PRO A 120 7.68 -7.16 -11.02
C PRO A 120 6.79 -6.31 -11.94
N GLU A 121 6.81 -6.60 -13.24
CA GLU A 121 5.90 -5.93 -14.19
C GLU A 121 4.43 -6.11 -13.80
N LYS A 122 4.11 -7.22 -13.11
CA LYS A 122 2.79 -7.58 -12.60
C LYS A 122 2.94 -8.34 -11.29
N PHE A 123 1.98 -8.15 -10.38
CA PHE A 123 1.81 -8.97 -9.19
C PHE A 123 0.63 -9.91 -9.40
N ASP A 124 0.90 -11.18 -9.68
CA ASP A 124 -0.15 -12.17 -10.00
C ASP A 124 -0.75 -12.83 -8.75
N SER A 125 -0.19 -12.57 -7.57
CA SER A 125 -0.68 -13.11 -6.29
C SER A 125 -0.34 -12.23 -5.10
N ALA A 126 -1.11 -12.43 -4.01
CA ALA A 126 -0.84 -11.82 -2.71
C ALA A 126 0.52 -12.24 -2.14
N GLU A 127 0.96 -13.48 -2.38
CA GLU A 127 2.27 -13.97 -1.96
C GLU A 127 3.41 -13.29 -2.74
N MET A 128 3.25 -13.08 -4.04
CA MET A 128 4.24 -12.37 -4.84
C MET A 128 4.37 -10.92 -4.40
N MET A 129 3.25 -10.23 -4.17
CA MET A 129 3.26 -8.86 -3.64
C MET A 129 3.79 -8.81 -2.22
N GLY A 130 3.31 -9.70 -1.35
CA GLY A 130 3.72 -9.78 0.05
C GLY A 130 5.21 -10.05 0.19
N GLY A 131 5.76 -11.01 -0.57
CA GLY A 131 7.20 -11.29 -0.57
C GLY A 131 8.03 -10.12 -1.09
N TYR A 132 7.55 -9.41 -2.12
CA TYR A 132 8.21 -8.19 -2.59
C TYR A 132 8.21 -7.10 -1.52
N LEU A 133 7.06 -6.83 -0.89
CA LEU A 133 6.93 -5.83 0.17
C LEU A 133 7.74 -6.22 1.42
N ASP A 134 7.78 -7.48 1.80
CA ASP A 134 8.53 -7.97 2.97
C ASP A 134 10.05 -7.77 2.80
N SER A 135 10.55 -7.84 1.55
CA SER A 135 11.95 -7.52 1.26
C SER A 135 12.31 -6.04 1.47
N LEU A 136 11.31 -5.15 1.51
CA LEU A 136 11.48 -3.69 1.62
C LEU A 136 11.13 -3.18 3.02
N ILE A 137 10.08 -3.74 3.62
CA ILE A 137 9.54 -3.37 4.93
C ILE A 137 9.34 -4.64 5.75
N PRO A 138 10.43 -5.31 6.15
CA PRO A 138 10.35 -6.59 6.84
C PRO A 138 9.59 -6.47 8.16
N ARG A 139 8.85 -7.53 8.53
CA ARG A 139 8.05 -7.59 9.78
C ARG A 139 6.96 -6.52 9.86
N ASN A 140 6.43 -6.11 8.71
CA ASN A 140 5.29 -5.21 8.66
C ASN A 140 3.98 -6.01 8.76
N ALA A 141 3.16 -5.70 9.77
CA ALA A 141 1.92 -6.43 10.04
C ALA A 141 0.93 -6.44 8.85
N ALA A 142 0.86 -5.37 8.06
CA ALA A 142 0.02 -5.33 6.86
C ALA A 142 0.51 -6.31 5.79
N VAL A 143 1.83 -6.43 5.65
CA VAL A 143 2.48 -7.36 4.71
C VAL A 143 2.30 -8.80 5.19
N GLU A 144 2.51 -9.08 6.47
CA GLU A 144 2.27 -10.39 7.08
C GLU A 144 0.81 -10.83 6.90
N LYS A 145 -0.13 -9.91 7.09
CA LYS A 145 -1.56 -10.15 6.89
C LYS A 145 -1.92 -10.39 5.43
N LEU A 146 -1.29 -9.68 4.49
CA LEU A 146 -1.43 -9.95 3.06
C LEU A 146 -1.00 -11.38 2.70
N MET A 147 0.11 -11.84 3.27
CA MET A 147 0.64 -13.19 3.03
C MET A 147 -0.15 -14.29 3.74
N THR A 148 -0.72 -14.02 4.92
CA THR A 148 -1.43 -15.01 5.74
C THR A 148 -2.94 -15.07 5.47
N GLY A 149 -3.55 -13.96 5.07
CA GLY A 149 -5.00 -13.86 4.79
C GLY A 149 -5.47 -14.84 3.71
N ARG A 150 -4.64 -15.10 2.69
CA ARG A 150 -4.96 -16.09 1.64
C ARG A 150 -4.96 -17.52 2.16
N LYS A 151 -4.06 -17.89 3.08
CA LYS A 151 -4.03 -19.24 3.68
C LYS A 151 -5.34 -19.54 4.41
N LEU A 152 -5.89 -18.55 5.11
CA LEU A 152 -7.17 -18.65 5.81
C LEU A 152 -8.37 -18.71 4.84
N GLU A 153 -8.36 -17.96 3.73
CA GLU A 153 -9.43 -18.04 2.73
C GLU A 153 -9.45 -19.38 1.97
N VAL A 154 -8.27 -19.90 1.60
CA VAL A 154 -8.14 -21.22 0.95
C VAL A 154 -8.62 -22.32 1.90
N ALA A 155 -8.21 -22.29 3.18
CA ALA A 155 -8.66 -23.25 4.19
C ALA A 155 -10.19 -23.19 4.41
N LYS A 156 -10.78 -21.98 4.45
CA LYS A 156 -12.23 -21.80 4.57
C LYS A 156 -13.01 -22.31 3.35
N ARG A 157 -12.46 -22.21 2.13
CA ARG A 157 -13.08 -22.74 0.91
C ARG A 157 -12.97 -24.27 0.83
N ALA A 158 -11.84 -24.84 1.27
CA ALA A 158 -11.67 -26.28 1.36
C ALA A 158 -12.69 -26.91 2.33
N ASN A 159 -12.85 -26.32 3.52
CA ASN A 159 -13.79 -26.80 4.54
C ASN A 159 -15.29 -26.56 4.24
N ARG A 160 -15.63 -25.78 3.20
CA ARG A 160 -17.03 -25.61 2.75
C ARG A 160 -17.41 -26.54 1.60
N SER A 161 -16.42 -27.26 1.04
CA SER A 161 -16.60 -28.18 -0.09
C SER A 161 -16.59 -29.65 0.36
N THR A 162 -16.60 -29.89 1.68
CA THR A 162 -16.69 -31.21 2.34
C THR A 162 -17.96 -31.23 3.17
#